data_AF-A0A2S8R7B1-F1
#
_entry.id   AF-A0A2S8R7B1-F1
#
_cell.length_a   1.000
_cell.length_b   1.000
_cell.length_c   1.000
_cell.angle_alpha   90.00
_cell.angle_beta   90.00
_cell.angle_gamma   90.00
#
_symmetry.space_group_name_H-M   'P 1'
#
loop_
_entity.id
_entity.type
_entity.pdbx_description
1 polymer ?
#
loop_
_entity_poly.entity_id
_entity_poly.type
_entity_poly.pdbx_seq_one_letter_code
_entity_poly.pdbx_strand_id
1 'polypeptide(L)'
;MKQLKNYDDIYNSLRLDYGGSEFNPATDKCVGVIKFKTPDISEIEIPYSQAMGGNAVAGPPFTGNGFTAATNGQVIPEFLCKDRVALKDGAELYMITKDGAEILVAVYNKVAARFVDILE
;
A
#
# COMPACT_ATOMS: atom_id res chain seq x y z
N MET A 1 -16.61 -7.27 6.29
CA MET A 1 -16.68 -5.84 5.94
C MET A 1 -15.42 -5.51 5.13
N LYS A 2 -15.52 -4.78 4.02
CA LYS A 2 -14.34 -4.36 3.23
C LYS A 2 -13.44 -3.45 4.09
N GLN A 3 -12.12 -3.59 4.03
CA GLN A 3 -11.15 -2.69 4.66
C GLN A 3 -10.60 -1.70 3.62
N LEU A 4 -9.91 -0.63 4.04
CA LEU A 4 -9.24 0.33 3.14
C LEU A 4 -10.17 0.90 2.04
N LYS A 5 -11.34 1.43 2.42
CA LYS A 5 -12.42 1.74 1.46
C LYS A 5 -12.30 3.11 0.78
N ASN A 6 -11.74 4.08 1.48
CA ASN A 6 -11.65 5.47 1.04
C ASN A 6 -10.32 6.07 1.51
N TYR A 7 -10.05 7.30 1.09
CA TYR A 7 -8.81 8.01 1.45
C TYR A 7 -8.54 8.01 2.96
N ASP A 8 -9.52 8.43 3.78
CA ASP A 8 -9.32 8.59 5.23
C ASP A 8 -9.12 7.23 5.92
N ASP A 9 -9.82 6.18 5.47
CA ASP A 9 -9.61 4.82 5.93
C ASP A 9 -8.18 4.36 5.62
N ILE A 10 -7.67 4.61 4.41
CA ILE A 10 -6.31 4.24 4.01
C ILE A 10 -5.28 5.01 4.84
N TYR A 11 -5.44 6.32 4.94
CA TYR A 11 -4.55 7.20 5.69
C TYR A 11 -4.41 6.75 7.15
N ASN A 12 -5.53 6.49 7.83
CA ASN A 12 -5.54 6.08 9.23
C ASN A 12 -5.11 4.63 9.45
N SER A 13 -5.45 3.73 8.52
CA SER A 13 -5.08 2.31 8.65
C SER A 13 -3.60 2.09 8.40
N LEU A 14 -3.02 2.80 7.43
CA LEU A 14 -1.60 2.69 7.09
C LEU A 14 -0.71 3.68 7.85
N ARG A 15 -1.30 4.50 8.73
CA ARG A 15 -0.62 5.54 9.52
C ARG A 15 0.26 6.45 8.69
N LEU A 16 -0.33 7.00 7.63
CA LEU A 16 0.33 7.94 6.73
C LEU A 16 0.51 9.34 7.36
N ASP A 17 0.28 9.49 8.67
CA ASP A 17 0.51 10.68 9.50
C ASP A 17 1.94 10.76 10.09
N TYR A 18 2.85 9.88 9.68
CA TYR A 18 4.23 9.91 10.14
C TYR A 18 4.95 11.20 9.71
N GLY A 19 5.95 11.62 10.49
CA GLY A 19 6.71 12.85 10.21
C GLY A 19 7.39 12.80 8.84
N GLY A 20 7.17 13.82 8.02
CA GLY A 20 7.70 13.89 6.65
C GLY A 20 6.83 13.19 5.59
N SER A 21 5.62 12.74 5.95
CA SER A 21 4.66 12.23 4.99
C SER A 21 4.19 13.33 4.02
N GLU A 22 4.13 12.99 2.73
CA GLU A 22 3.55 13.83 1.68
C GLU A 22 2.01 13.75 1.64
N PHE A 23 1.41 12.82 2.39
CA PHE A 23 -0.04 12.65 2.45
C PHE A 23 -0.65 13.66 3.40
N ASN A 24 -1.63 14.42 2.93
CA ASN A 24 -2.32 15.43 3.72
C ASN A 24 -3.85 15.31 3.59
N PRO A 25 -4.54 14.68 4.56
CA PRO A 25 -6.00 14.51 4.52
C PRO A 25 -6.76 15.83 4.49
N ALA A 26 -6.17 16.97 4.87
CA ALA A 26 -6.85 18.26 4.79
C ALA A 26 -6.99 18.76 3.34
N THR A 27 -6.02 18.45 2.47
CA THR A 27 -5.94 18.98 1.10
C THR A 27 -6.16 17.94 0.02
N ASP A 28 -5.77 16.70 0.28
CA ASP A 28 -5.78 15.64 -0.72
C ASP A 28 -7.20 15.15 -0.97
N LYS A 29 -7.52 14.97 -2.25
CA LYS A 29 -8.86 14.53 -2.69
C LYS A 29 -8.93 13.02 -2.91
N CYS A 30 -7.79 12.39 -3.14
CA CYS A 30 -7.66 10.96 -3.44
C CYS A 30 -6.25 10.46 -3.12
N VAL A 31 -6.09 9.13 -3.11
CA VAL A 31 -4.82 8.42 -2.94
C VAL A 31 -4.64 7.43 -4.08
N GLY A 32 -3.42 7.31 -4.60
CA GLY A 32 -3.05 6.29 -5.58
C GLY A 32 -2.84 4.94 -4.92
N VAL A 33 -3.45 3.89 -5.44
CA VAL A 33 -3.30 2.51 -4.95
C VAL A 33 -2.99 1.56 -6.11
N ILE A 34 -1.84 0.88 -6.02
CA ILE A 34 -1.48 -0.19 -6.94
C ILE A 34 -2.00 -1.51 -6.40
N LYS A 35 -2.84 -2.19 -7.18
CA LYS A 35 -3.27 -3.57 -6.92
C LYS A 35 -2.55 -4.49 -7.90
N PHE A 36 -1.75 -5.41 -7.37
CA PHE A 36 -0.92 -6.27 -8.20
C PHE A 36 -0.87 -7.71 -7.67
N LYS A 37 -0.43 -8.60 -8.56
CA LYS A 37 0.00 -9.95 -8.24
C LYS A 37 1.43 -10.10 -8.71
N THR A 38 2.22 -10.92 -8.01
CA THR A 38 3.60 -11.24 -8.37
C THR A 38 3.81 -12.76 -8.40
N PRO A 39 4.66 -13.31 -9.28
CA PRO A 39 5.17 -14.67 -9.15
C PRO A 39 6.21 -14.81 -8.03
N ASP A 40 6.80 -13.71 -7.56
CA ASP A 40 7.95 -13.67 -6.63
C ASP A 40 7.50 -13.67 -5.17
N ILE A 41 6.60 -14.60 -4.81
CA ILE A 41 6.01 -14.66 -3.46
C ILE A 41 7.07 -14.94 -2.38
N SER A 42 8.16 -15.64 -2.72
CA SER A 42 9.30 -15.88 -1.81
C SER A 42 10.00 -14.60 -1.35
N GLU A 43 9.83 -13.51 -2.10
CA GLU A 43 10.44 -12.21 -1.81
C GLU A 43 9.56 -11.33 -0.91
N ILE A 44 8.33 -11.76 -0.62
CA ILE A 44 7.41 -11.06 0.28
C ILE A 44 7.47 -11.73 1.65
N GLU A 45 7.78 -10.96 2.68
CA GLU A 45 7.80 -11.42 4.06
C GLU A 45 6.99 -10.53 5.00
N ILE A 46 6.70 -11.07 6.19
CA ILE A 46 6.15 -10.29 7.30
C ILE A 46 7.34 -9.71 8.08
N PRO A 47 7.49 -8.38 8.18
CA PRO A 47 8.67 -7.76 8.76
C PRO A 47 8.61 -7.73 10.29
N TYR A 48 8.86 -8.88 10.95
CA TYR A 48 8.94 -8.91 12.40
C TYR A 48 10.21 -8.23 12.92
N SER A 49 10.07 -7.40 13.96
CA SER A 49 11.22 -6.82 14.67
C SER A 49 11.92 -7.86 15.54
N GLN A 50 13.10 -7.52 16.06
CA GLN A 50 13.86 -8.38 16.98
C GLN A 50 13.05 -8.77 18.24
N ALA A 51 12.27 -7.84 18.79
CA ALA A 51 11.39 -8.12 19.93
C ALA A 51 10.28 -9.14 19.61
N MET A 52 9.93 -9.28 18.33
CA MET A 52 8.94 -10.22 17.81
C MET A 52 9.59 -11.45 17.14
N GLY A 53 10.89 -11.65 17.34
CA GLY A 53 11.63 -12.82 16.84
C GLY A 53 12.08 -12.73 15.37
N GLY A 54 11.95 -11.56 14.73
CA GLY A 54 12.49 -11.29 13.39
C GLY A 54 13.75 -10.43 13.42
N ASN A 55 14.10 -9.85 12.27
CA ASN A 55 15.32 -9.04 12.11
C ASN A 55 15.05 -7.67 11.46
N ALA A 56 13.79 -7.30 11.20
CA ALA A 56 13.47 -6.04 10.54
C ALA A 56 13.74 -4.84 11.47
N VAL A 57 14.36 -3.80 10.90
CA VAL A 57 14.69 -2.54 11.59
C VAL A 57 14.21 -1.39 10.71
N ALA A 58 13.23 -0.63 11.18
CA ALA A 58 12.70 0.55 10.50
C ALA A 58 12.13 1.56 11.52
N GLY A 59 11.94 2.81 11.07
CA GLY A 59 11.28 3.87 11.85
C GLY A 59 9.76 3.88 11.63
N PRO A 60 9.03 4.79 12.31
CA PRO A 60 7.59 4.95 12.11
C PRO A 60 7.21 5.10 10.63
N PRO A 61 6.08 4.53 10.17
CA PRO A 61 5.00 3.93 10.95
C PRO A 61 5.17 2.43 11.30
N PHE A 62 6.35 1.84 11.08
CA PHE A 62 6.64 0.43 11.35
C PHE A 62 6.36 0.03 12.81
N THR A 63 5.65 -1.09 13.01
CA THR A 63 5.37 -1.64 14.35
C THR A 63 6.26 -2.83 14.72
N GLY A 64 6.76 -3.55 13.71
CA GLY A 64 7.49 -4.79 13.89
C GLY A 64 6.68 -5.99 14.36
N ASN A 65 5.35 -5.89 14.47
CA ASN A 65 4.50 -7.00 14.91
C ASN A 65 3.76 -7.71 13.76
N GLY A 66 4.09 -7.36 12.51
CA GLY A 66 3.47 -7.92 11.30
C GLY A 66 2.14 -7.26 10.90
N PHE A 67 1.71 -6.21 11.60
CA PHE A 67 0.54 -5.41 11.27
C PHE A 67 0.88 -3.92 11.29
N THR A 68 0.19 -3.13 10.47
CA THR A 68 0.32 -1.67 10.48
C THR A 68 -0.15 -1.07 11.82
N ALA A 69 0.29 0.14 12.16
CA ALA A 69 -0.11 0.86 13.37
C ALA A 69 -1.53 1.48 13.33
N ALA A 70 -2.48 0.85 12.63
CA ALA A 70 -3.83 1.35 12.36
C ALA A 70 -4.56 1.88 13.63
N THR A 71 -5.19 3.05 13.54
CA THR A 71 -5.87 3.73 14.67
C THR A 71 -7.39 3.76 14.55
N ASN A 72 -7.95 3.23 13.47
CA ASN A 72 -9.38 3.22 13.16
C ASN A 72 -10.05 1.85 13.42
N GLY A 73 -9.42 1.01 14.24
CA GLY A 73 -9.92 -0.33 14.60
C GLY A 73 -9.77 -1.39 13.51
N GLN A 74 -9.10 -1.10 12.39
CA GLN A 74 -8.76 -2.09 11.38
C GLN A 74 -7.50 -2.87 11.77
N VAL A 75 -7.46 -4.15 11.40
CA VAL A 75 -6.26 -4.99 11.49
C VAL A 75 -5.76 -5.22 10.06
N ILE A 76 -4.67 -4.54 9.69
CA ILE A 76 -4.08 -4.64 8.35
C ILE A 76 -2.71 -5.29 8.46
N PRO A 77 -2.47 -6.43 7.79
CA PRO A 77 -1.16 -7.06 7.77
C PRO A 77 -0.15 -6.18 7.02
N GLU A 78 1.08 -6.16 7.53
CA GLU A 78 2.20 -5.46 6.91
C GLU A 78 3.11 -6.46 6.21
N PHE A 79 3.53 -6.11 4.99
CA PHE A 79 4.42 -6.92 4.18
C PHE A 79 5.60 -6.09 3.69
N LEU A 80 6.76 -6.71 3.61
CA LEU A 80 7.97 -6.14 3.05
C LEU A 80 8.38 -6.97 1.84
N CYS A 81 8.69 -6.30 0.72
CA CYS A 81 9.40 -6.91 -0.39
C CYS A 81 10.91 -6.79 -0.11
N LYS A 82 11.63 -7.90 -0.04
CA LYS A 82 13.10 -7.89 0.19
C LYS A 82 13.84 -7.14 -0.91
N ASP A 83 13.38 -7.36 -2.14
CA ASP A 83 13.88 -6.75 -3.36
C ASP A 83 12.71 -6.33 -4.26
N ARG A 84 13.03 -5.74 -5.41
CA ARG A 84 12.03 -5.43 -6.44
C ARG A 84 11.34 -6.71 -6.92
N VAL A 85 10.03 -6.79 -6.72
CA VAL A 85 9.19 -7.88 -7.24
C VAL A 85 8.65 -7.57 -8.64
N ALA A 86 8.50 -8.60 -9.46
CA ALA A 86 7.87 -8.48 -10.77
C ALA A 86 6.35 -8.32 -10.64
N LEU A 87 5.80 -7.30 -11.29
CA LEU A 87 4.35 -7.18 -11.44
C LEU A 87 3.89 -8.08 -12.59
N LYS A 88 2.81 -8.84 -12.36
CA LYS A 88 2.09 -9.49 -13.47
C LYS A 88 1.53 -8.42 -14.40
N ASP A 89 1.55 -8.73 -15.69
CA ASP A 89 0.91 -7.89 -16.71
C ASP A 89 -0.56 -7.68 -16.35
N GLY A 90 -1.06 -6.46 -16.54
CA GLY A 90 -2.42 -6.12 -16.14
C GLY A 90 -2.59 -5.66 -14.69
N ALA A 91 -1.52 -5.45 -13.91
CA ALA A 91 -1.65 -4.84 -12.57
C ALA A 91 -2.30 -3.44 -12.67
N GLU A 92 -3.10 -3.07 -11.68
CA GLU A 92 -4.02 -1.94 -11.78
C GLU A 92 -3.57 -0.79 -10.87
N LEU A 93 -3.61 0.44 -11.39
CA LEU A 93 -3.45 1.66 -10.60
C LEU A 93 -4.81 2.35 -10.45
N TYR A 94 -5.24 2.55 -9.22
CA TYR A 94 -6.49 3.23 -8.88
C TYR A 94 -6.23 4.57 -8.22
N MET A 95 -7.11 5.54 -8.49
CA MET A 95 -7.36 6.66 -7.58
C MET A 95 -8.53 6.28 -6.66
N ILE A 96 -8.30 6.35 -5.35
CA ILE A 96 -9.35 6.14 -4.34
C ILE A 96 -9.69 7.49 -3.69
N THR A 97 -10.93 7.93 -3.84
CA THR A 97 -11.40 9.24 -3.38
C THR A 97 -11.87 9.20 -1.91
N LYS A 98 -12.17 10.38 -1.35
CA LYS A 98 -12.74 10.51 0.01
C LYS A 98 -14.11 9.86 0.19
N ASP A 99 -14.96 9.91 -0.83
CA ASP A 99 -16.27 9.25 -0.84
C ASP A 99 -16.19 7.74 -1.15
N GLY A 100 -14.98 7.22 -1.41
CA GLY A 100 -14.73 5.79 -1.61
C GLY A 100 -14.93 5.31 -3.04
N ALA A 101 -15.00 6.22 -4.02
CA ALA A 101 -14.95 5.84 -5.42
C ALA A 101 -13.56 5.30 -5.75
N GLU A 102 -13.53 4.17 -6.47
CA GLU A 102 -12.30 3.56 -6.99
C GLU A 102 -12.27 3.72 -8.50
N ILE A 103 -11.41 4.61 -8.97
CA ILE A 103 -11.30 4.97 -10.38
C ILE A 103 -10.03 4.32 -10.91
N LEU A 104 -10.15 3.32 -11.79
CA LEU A 104 -9.00 2.78 -12.51
C LEU A 104 -8.43 3.89 -13.40
N VAL A 105 -7.13 4.16 -13.32
CA VAL A 105 -6.49 5.21 -14.12
C VAL A 105 -5.42 4.70 -15.05
N ALA A 106 -4.76 3.59 -14.71
CA ALA A 106 -3.74 3.00 -15.54
C ALA A 106 -3.60 1.50 -15.29
N VAL A 107 -3.06 0.79 -16.29
CA VAL A 107 -2.76 -0.63 -16.22
C VAL A 107 -1.29 -0.86 -16.54
N TYR A 108 -0.62 -1.69 -15.74
CA TYR A 108 0.77 -2.06 -15.95
C TYR A 108 0.91 -2.90 -17.21
N ASN A 109 1.69 -2.38 -18.16
CA ASN A 109 2.10 -3.09 -19.37
C ASN A 109 3.52 -3.62 -19.16
N LYS A 110 3.66 -4.95 -19.15
CA LYS A 110 4.94 -5.64 -18.91
C LYS A 110 5.96 -5.39 -20.02
N VAL A 111 5.51 -5.23 -21.27
CA VAL A 111 6.39 -4.99 -22.42
C VAL A 111 6.98 -3.58 -22.36
N ALA A 112 6.16 -2.58 -22.06
CA ALA A 112 6.58 -1.19 -21.89
C ALA A 112 7.23 -0.92 -20.51
N ALA A 113 7.13 -1.87 -19.58
CA ALA A 113 7.62 -1.80 -18.20
C ALA A 113 7.13 -0.57 -17.42
N ARG A 114 5.88 -0.15 -17.68
CA ARG A 114 5.24 1.01 -17.04
C ARG A 114 3.73 0.86 -16.95
N PHE A 115 3.11 1.64 -16.06
CA PHE A 115 1.67 1.88 -16.11
C PHE A 115 1.35 2.75 -17.32
N VAL A 116 0.35 2.33 -18.09
CA VAL A 116 -0.16 3.07 -19.26
C VAL A 116 -1.59 3.48 -18.93
N ASP A 117 -1.91 4.74 -19.19
CA ASP A 117 -3.22 5.31 -18.87
C ASP A 117 -4.32 4.59 -19.63
N ILE A 118 -5.49 4.43 -19.00
CA ILE A 118 -6.65 3.81 -19.66
C ILE A 118 -7.40 4.76 -20.60
N LEU A 119 -7.02 6.04 -20.61
CA LEU A 119 -7.64 7.09 -21.40
C LEU A 119 -6.85 7.43 -22.68
N GLU A 120 -5.77 6.71 -22.97
CA GLU A 120 -5.04 6.77 -24.25
C GLU A 120 -5.64 5.84 -25.32
#